data_AF-A0A8C6TC66-F1
#
_entry.id   AF-A0A8C6TC66-F1
#
_cell.length_a   1.000
_cell.length_b   1.000
_cell.length_c   1.000
_cell.angle_alpha   90.00
_cell.angle_beta   90.00
_cell.angle_gamma   90.00
#
_symmetry.space_group_name_H-M   'P 1'
#
loop_
_entity.id
_entity.type
_entity.pdbx_description
1 polymer ?
#
loop_
_entity_poly.entity_id
_entity_poly.type
_entity_poly.pdbx_seq_one_letter_code
_entity_poly.pdbx_strand_id
1 'polypeptide(L)' 'ILRVTVFDHTRLLPQVFFICLGMSGAFVYLLRLAKGPYVTWNKTQNPEPWNKLDPTYQYKFYTVTTDYKNLKKEGPDF' A
#
# COMPACT_ATOMS: atom_id res chain seq x y z
N ILE A 1 0.69 31.05 13.48
CA ILE A 1 -0.66 31.57 13.19
C ILE A 1 -1.65 30.40 12.98
N LEU A 2 -1.48 29.54 11.97
CA LEU A 2 -2.36 28.36 11.74
C LEU A 2 -2.45 27.36 12.91
N ARG A 3 -1.38 27.18 13.69
CA ARG A 3 -1.38 26.23 14.81
C ARG A 3 -2.17 26.72 16.03
N VAL A 4 -2.34 28.04 16.20
CA VAL A 4 -2.98 28.62 17.38
C VAL A 4 -4.50 28.57 17.22
N THR A 5 -5.01 28.90 16.02
CA THR A 5 -6.44 28.91 15.72
C THR A 5 -7.13 27.55 15.74
N VAL A 6 -6.43 26.45 15.41
CA VAL A 6 -7.02 25.10 15.36
C VAL A 6 -7.28 24.53 16.77
N PHE A 7 -6.43 24.85 17.74
CA PHE A 7 -6.60 24.37 19.12
C PHE A 7 -7.56 25.26 19.93
N ASP A 8 -7.66 26.56 19.62
CA ASP A 8 -8.62 27.47 20.24
C ASP A 8 -10.07 27.22 19.78
N HIS A 9 -10.27 26.78 18.53
CA HIS A 9 -11.60 26.41 18.02
C HIS A 9 -11.79 24.89 17.96
N THR A 10 -12.28 24.31 19.06
CA THR A 10 -12.57 22.86 19.21
C THR A 10 -13.49 22.30 18.11
N ARG A 11 -14.30 23.16 17.45
CA ARG A 11 -15.18 22.78 16.34
C ARG A 11 -14.46 22.44 15.02
N LEU A 12 -13.23 22.91 14.83
CA LEU A 12 -12.44 22.67 13.60
C LEU A 12 -11.63 21.37 13.67
N LEU A 13 -11.36 20.87 14.88
CA LEU A 13 -10.58 19.66 15.13
C LEU A 13 -11.17 18.40 14.45
N PRO A 14 -12.48 18.12 14.54
CA PRO A 14 -13.08 16.95 13.89
C PRO A 14 -12.99 17.03 12.36
N GLN A 15 -13.17 18.22 11.79
CA GLN A 15 -13.11 18.43 10.35
C GLN A 15 -11.70 18.17 9.79
N VAL A 16 -10.68 18.71 10.45
CA VAL A 16 -9.27 18.48 10.05
C VAL A 16 -8.91 17.00 10.18
N PHE A 17 -9.38 16.32 11.22
CA PHE A 17 -9.17 14.89 11.40
C PHE A 17 -9.71 14.07 10.22
N PHE A 18 -10.97 14.30 9.80
CA PHE A 18 -11.54 13.57 8.65
C PHE A 18 -10.83 13.87 7.34
N ILE A 19 -10.37 15.10 7.12
CA ILE A 19 -9.61 15.46 5.92
C ILE A 19 -8.26 14.74 5.92
N CYS A 20 -7.51 14.76 7.03
CA CYS A 20 -6.25 14.03 7.16
C CYS A 20 -6.45 12.52 7.00
N LEU A 21 -7.53 11.97 7.55
CA LEU A 21 -7.87 10.56 7.42
C LEU A 21 -8.19 10.20 5.95
N GLY A 22 -8.96 11.02 5.24
CA GLY A 22 -9.22 10.85 3.81
C GLY A 22 -7.96 10.94 2.95
N MET A 23 -7.12 11.94 3.18
CA MET A 23 -5.85 12.12 2.44
C MET A 23 -4.87 10.97 2.71
N SER A 24 -4.75 10.51 3.95
CA SER A 24 -3.88 9.39 4.29
C SER A 24 -4.36 8.09 3.63
N GLY A 25 -5.67 7.82 3.61
CA GLY A 25 -6.23 6.68 2.88
C GLY A 25 -5.93 6.72 1.37
N ALA A 26 -6.10 7.88 0.74
CA ALA A 26 -5.76 8.07 -0.67
C ALA A 26 -4.27 7.86 -0.94
N PHE A 27 -3.40 8.38 -0.07
CA PHE A 27 -1.95 8.22 -0.19
C PHE A 27 -1.52 6.75 -0.04
N VAL A 28 -2.07 6.02 0.92
CA VAL A 28 -1.82 4.59 1.11
C VAL A 28 -2.24 3.79 -0.11
N TYR A 29 -3.39 4.11 -0.73
CA TYR A 29 -3.85 3.46 -1.94
C TYR A 29 -2.91 3.68 -3.13
N LEU A 30 -2.42 4.92 -3.31
CA LEU A 30 -1.44 5.25 -4.34
C LEU A 30 -0.11 4.53 -4.13
N LEU A 31 0.41 4.47 -2.90
CA LEU A 31 1.61 3.71 -2.58
C LEU A 31 1.45 2.21 -2.87
N ARG A 32 0.28 1.64 -2.56
CA ARG A 32 -0.04 0.26 -2.91
C ARG A 32 -0.07 0.04 -4.41
N LEU A 33 -0.67 0.95 -5.17
CA LEU A 33 -0.73 0.86 -6.63
C LEU A 33 0.67 0.98 -7.26
N ALA A 34 1.47 1.92 -6.75
CA ALA A 34 2.87 2.10 -7.11
C ALA A 34 3.71 0.85 -6.88
N LYS A 35 3.44 0.07 -5.83
CA LYS A 35 4.13 -1.19 -5.54
C LYS A 35 3.50 -2.42 -6.20
N GLY A 36 2.58 -2.22 -7.14
CA GLY A 36 1.96 -3.31 -7.89
C GLY A 36 2.96 -4.06 -8.78
N PRO A 37 2.70 -5.34 -9.11
CA PRO A 37 3.58 -6.16 -9.94
C PRO A 37 3.71 -5.66 -11.38
N TYR A 38 2.85 -4.74 -11.81
CA TYR A 38 2.89 -4.11 -13.13
C TYR A 38 3.69 -2.80 -13.17
N VAL A 39 4.12 -2.29 -12.00
CA VAL A 39 4.84 -1.02 -11.90
C VAL A 39 6.29 -1.31 -11.53
N THR A 40 7.15 -1.26 -12.55
CA THR A 40 8.58 -1.53 -12.40
C THR A 40 9.35 -0.24 -12.14
N TRP A 41 9.82 -0.05 -10.90
CA TRP A 41 10.68 1.07 -10.51
C TRP A 41 12.15 0.87 -10.90
N ASN A 42 12.59 -0.38 -11.06
CA ASN A 42 13.96 -0.73 -11.43
C ASN A 42 13.94 -1.38 -12.82
N LYS A 43 14.14 -0.56 -13.85
CA LYS A 43 14.08 -0.98 -15.27
C LYS A 43 15.34 -1.71 -15.75
N THR A 44 16.42 -1.72 -14.96
CA THR A 44 17.76 -2.12 -15.41
C THR A 44 18.22 -3.47 -14.87
N GLN A 45 17.76 -3.90 -13.69
CA GLN A 45 18.24 -5.16 -13.08
C GLN A 45 17.29 -6.35 -13.26
N ASN A 46 16.02 -6.14 -13.62
CA ASN A 46 15.10 -7.23 -13.94
C ASN A 46 13.92 -6.70 -14.77
N PRO A 47 13.84 -6.99 -16.08
CA PRO A 47 12.72 -6.56 -16.93
C PRO A 47 11.39 -7.27 -16.59
N GLU A 48 11.44 -8.36 -15.82
CA GLU A 48 10.31 -9.23 -15.51
C GLU A 48 9.90 -9.12 -14.03
N PRO A 49 8.99 -8.20 -13.67
CA PRO A 49 8.67 -7.89 -12.27
C PRO A 49 8.08 -9.07 -11.49
N TRP A 50 7.56 -10.10 -12.17
CA TRP A 50 7.01 -11.30 -11.55
C TRP A 50 8.06 -12.23 -10.92
N ASN A 51 9.33 -12.21 -11.34
CA ASN A 51 10.37 -13.05 -10.72
C ASN A 51 10.66 -12.68 -9.25
N LYS A 52 10.32 -11.45 -8.83
CA LYS A 52 10.51 -10.98 -7.46
C LYS A 52 9.30 -11.19 -6.56
N LEU A 53 8.20 -11.72 -7.10
CA LEU A 53 7.02 -12.01 -6.30
C LEU A 53 7.24 -13.31 -5.55
N ASP A 54 7.23 -13.22 -4.23
CA ASP A 54 7.25 -14.38 -3.37
C ASP A 54 5.97 -15.21 -3.58
N PRO A 55 6.00 -16.55 -3.55
CA PRO A 55 4.79 -17.39 -3.60
C PRO A 55 3.77 -17.04 -2.49
N THR A 56 4.25 -16.44 -1.40
CA THR A 56 3.43 -15.94 -0.27
C THR A 56 2.76 -14.59 -0.57
N TYR A 57 3.07 -13.95 -1.70
CA TYR A 57 2.58 -12.61 -2.01
C TYR A 57 1.07 -12.58 -2.26
N GLN A 58 0.34 -11.96 -1.33
CA GLN A 58 -1.10 -11.81 -1.44
C GLN A 58 -1.45 -10.56 -2.26
N TYR A 59 -1.91 -10.74 -3.50
CA TYR A 59 -2.32 -9.63 -4.36
C TYR A 59 -3.60 -8.92 -3.88
N LYS A 60 -4.50 -9.68 -3.24
CA LYS A 60 -5.79 -9.20 -2.73
C LYS A 60 -5.62 -8.66 -1.32
N PHE A 61 -6.30 -7.57 -0.95
CA PHE A 61 -6.22 -7.01 0.40
C PHE A 61 -6.69 -7.98 1.49
N TYR A 62 -7.57 -8.91 1.15
CA TYR A 62 -8.09 -9.91 2.05
C TYR A 62 -8.40 -11.17 1.27
N THR A 63 -8.10 -12.32 1.86
CA THR A 63 -8.43 -13.64 1.32
C THR A 63 -8.96 -14.49 2.46
N VAL A 64 -10.21 -14.92 2.33
CA VAL A 64 -10.92 -15.66 3.40
C VAL A 64 -10.47 -17.11 3.49
N THR A 65 -10.05 -17.70 2.36
CA THR A 65 -9.92 -19.16 2.23
C THR A 65 -8.53 -19.64 1.86
N THR A 66 -7.69 -18.77 1.27
CA THR A 66 -6.35 -19.15 0.80
C THR A 66 -5.31 -18.88 1.87
N ASP A 67 -4.65 -19.93 2.34
CA ASP A 67 -3.52 -19.82 3.27
C ASP A 67 -2.22 -19.61 2.49
N TYR A 68 -1.89 -18.33 2.26
CA TYR A 68 -0.67 -17.95 1.55
C TYR A 68 0.61 -18.33 2.30
N LYS A 69 0.57 -18.49 3.64
CA LYS A 69 1.77 -18.73 4.46
C LYS A 69 2.38 -20.11 4.23
N ASN A 70 1.59 -21.03 3.70
CA ASN A 70 2.00 -22.41 3.42
C ASN A 70 2.25 -22.67 1.92
N LEU A 71 2.15 -21.64 1.06
CA LEU A 71 2.41 -21.78 -0.38
C LEU A 71 3.91 -21.90 -0.64
N LYS A 72 4.32 -22.99 -1.27
CA LYS A 72 5.68 -23.19 -1.76
C LYS A 72 5.73 -22.84 -3.25
N LYS A 73 6.85 -22.24 -3.68
CA LYS A 73 7.10 -21.94 -5.10
C LYS A 73 7.24 -23.27 -5.87
N GLU A 74 6.36 -23.51 -6.82
CA GLU A 74 6.40 -24.68 -7.71
C GLU A 74 7.15 -24.34 -9.02
N GLY A 75 8.43 -23.98 -8.92
CA GLY A 75 9.24 -23.66 -10.09
C GLY A 75 10.66 -23.19 -9.77
N PRO A 76 11.58 -23.23 -10.76
CA PRO A 76 12.96 -22.80 -10.60
C PRO A 76 13.10 -21.33 -10.20
N ASP A 77 14.16 -21.02 -9.45
CA ASP A 77 14.57 -19.66 -9.13
C ASP A 77 15.35 -19.07 -10.33
N PHE A 78 14.75 -18.07 -10.98
CA PHE A 78 15.37 -17.28 -12.05
C PHE A 78 15.72 -15.88 -11.54
#